data_AF-A0A2V3J2J6-F1
#
_entry.id   AF-A0A2V3J2J6-F1
#
_cell.length_a   1.000
_cell.length_b   1.000
_cell.length_c   1.000
_cell.angle_alpha   90.00
_cell.angle_beta   90.00
_cell.angle_gamma   90.00
#
_symmetry.space_group_name_H-M   'P 1'
#
loop_
_entity.id
_entity.type
_entity.pdbx_description
1 polymer ?
#
loop_
_entity_poly.entity_id
_entity_poly.type
_entity_poly.pdbx_seq_one_letter_code
_entity_poly.pdbx_strand_id
1 'polypeptide(L)'
;MQNVESAFSHSESVLTAVQILSGLSQVQSISNQTAMHSRTAYLCVYVGAFLLLLGLGKMMHGGQLHSETTTTRSKPTQEDFSKHAVAPVSRGAAINAFNPLIRTSSVPDFGFLDRITTWLRSVFPSHSSKEGNSQDKSVHLSSDPLEASFHSTRIGNLDIAYSNPYSTRKLQGVALLIHGCSQQAEDWFILPEHKLISSELLRQRFALLALTSQNRVTGCWSTRFPGRENEDVVQAKATVRQWWTKHRIPSSLPLIAVGISSGANMLSVLAHEIPIVSQALYISPGNQRALRSATENYPCTLFVHLATDRFYAPPKAIAAARRTLVRRNVALVGELPLPLVPFTSTTFHEHEPRFTKEISRRIYEAARKNGNKIMDVLREDELSQSAMHRSALQIARVIRGSNEISGLHADIVARWLASKCVKHSETH
;
A
#
# COMPACT_ATOMS: atom_id res chain seq x y z
N MET A 1 -22.34 71.57 -26.22
CA MET A 1 -23.61 71.34 -26.91
C MET A 1 -24.27 70.12 -26.29
N GLN A 2 -25.40 70.34 -25.62
CA GLN A 2 -26.53 69.45 -25.38
C GLN A 2 -26.31 67.99 -24.89
N ASN A 3 -26.74 67.81 -23.64
CA ASN A 3 -27.78 66.84 -23.21
C ASN A 3 -27.46 65.33 -23.07
N VAL A 4 -27.58 64.88 -21.80
CA VAL A 4 -28.63 63.96 -21.28
C VAL A 4 -28.17 62.64 -20.61
N GLU A 5 -28.77 62.42 -19.42
CA GLU A 5 -28.98 61.20 -18.61
C GLU A 5 -27.76 60.51 -17.96
N SER A 6 -27.58 60.47 -16.64
CA SER A 6 -28.42 60.02 -15.51
C SER A 6 -28.70 58.51 -15.46
N ALA A 7 -28.04 57.80 -14.54
CA ALA A 7 -28.61 56.81 -13.62
C ALA A 7 -27.48 56.12 -12.83
N PHE A 8 -27.52 56.20 -11.51
CA PHE A 8 -27.39 55.11 -10.53
C PHE A 8 -27.11 55.70 -9.15
N SER A 9 -28.20 56.01 -8.44
CA SER A 9 -28.26 55.91 -6.98
C SER A 9 -28.45 54.44 -6.63
N HIS A 10 -27.77 53.97 -5.57
CA HIS A 10 -28.25 53.01 -4.55
C HIS A 10 -27.04 52.64 -3.68
N SER A 11 -26.77 53.48 -2.69
CA SER A 11 -25.86 53.21 -1.57
C SER A 11 -26.71 53.10 -0.31
N GLU A 12 -27.08 51.89 0.08
CA GLU A 12 -27.52 51.57 1.45
C GLU A 12 -27.58 50.04 1.64
N SER A 13 -26.46 49.44 2.04
CA SER A 13 -26.42 48.07 2.62
C SER A 13 -25.04 47.66 3.16
N VAL A 14 -24.21 48.62 3.59
CA VAL A 14 -22.89 48.30 4.19
C VAL A 14 -22.79 48.71 5.68
N LEU A 15 -23.83 49.31 6.26
CA LEU A 15 -23.79 49.80 7.65
C LEU A 15 -24.49 48.91 8.70
N THR A 16 -24.76 47.64 8.40
CA THR A 16 -25.34 46.69 9.37
C THR A 16 -24.48 45.43 9.60
N ALA A 17 -23.20 45.46 9.22
CA ALA A 17 -22.25 44.35 9.46
C ALA A 17 -21.12 44.70 10.44
N VAL A 18 -21.03 45.95 10.91
CA VAL A 18 -19.94 46.41 11.79
C VAL A 18 -20.36 46.56 13.26
N GLN A 19 -21.64 46.39 13.60
CA GLN A 19 -22.14 46.44 14.98
C GLN A 19 -22.40 45.08 15.66
N ILE A 20 -22.08 43.96 15.00
CA ILE A 20 -22.14 42.61 15.63
C ILE A 20 -20.75 42.15 16.11
N LEU A 21 -19.67 42.86 15.76
CA LEU A 21 -18.28 42.46 16.08
C LEU A 21 -17.64 43.22 17.27
N SER A 22 -18.41 43.97 18.05
CA SER A 22 -17.94 44.63 19.29
C SER A 22 -18.48 44.01 20.59
N GLY A 23 -19.17 42.87 20.52
CA GLY A 23 -19.76 42.18 21.69
C GLY A 23 -19.03 40.92 22.17
N LEU A 24 -17.88 40.56 21.59
CA LEU A 24 -17.19 39.29 21.88
C LEU A 24 -15.79 39.45 22.50
N SER A 25 -15.51 40.57 23.16
CA SER A 25 -14.28 40.78 23.94
C SER A 25 -14.48 40.77 25.47
N GLN A 26 -15.65 40.36 25.97
CA GLN A 26 -15.94 40.29 27.41
C GLN A 26 -16.57 38.96 27.85
N VAL A 27 -15.98 37.82 27.46
CA VAL A 27 -16.15 36.55 28.21
C VAL A 27 -14.81 35.80 28.17
N GLN A 28 -13.84 36.28 28.94
CA GLN A 28 -12.54 35.60 29.11
C GLN A 28 -12.11 35.48 30.57
N SER A 29 -13.06 35.34 31.50
CA SER A 29 -12.74 35.08 32.92
C SER A 29 -13.63 34.06 33.64
N ILE A 30 -14.26 33.10 32.93
CA ILE A 30 -14.81 31.89 33.59
C ILE A 30 -14.60 30.68 32.67
N SER A 31 -13.43 30.06 32.73
CA SER A 31 -13.20 28.78 32.06
C SER A 31 -12.03 28.05 32.71
N ASN A 32 -12.28 27.40 33.85
CA ASN A 32 -11.47 26.25 34.29
C ASN A 32 -12.22 25.23 35.17
N GLN A 33 -13.56 25.23 35.17
CA GLN A 33 -14.35 24.24 35.96
C GLN A 33 -15.44 23.47 35.20
N THR A 34 -15.68 23.71 33.91
CA THR A 34 -16.74 23.01 33.15
C THR A 34 -16.24 21.99 32.12
N ALA A 35 -14.93 21.84 31.93
CA ALA A 35 -14.36 20.86 30.98
C ALA A 35 -14.50 19.39 31.43
N MET A 36 -14.90 19.13 32.68
CA MET A 36 -15.05 17.77 33.22
C MET A 36 -16.47 17.21 33.10
N HIS A 37 -17.50 18.02 32.84
CA HIS A 37 -18.90 17.54 32.73
C HIS A 37 -19.39 17.34 31.29
N SER A 38 -18.67 17.87 30.29
CA SER A 38 -18.97 17.64 28.87
C SER A 38 -18.61 16.21 28.41
N ARG A 39 -17.54 15.62 28.95
CA ARG A 39 -17.04 14.30 28.52
C ARG A 39 -17.99 13.14 28.88
N THR A 40 -18.69 13.25 30.00
CA THR A 40 -19.69 12.25 30.44
C THR A 40 -20.95 12.33 29.60
N ALA A 41 -21.36 13.54 29.19
CA ALA A 41 -22.53 13.74 28.33
C ALA A 41 -22.32 13.16 26.92
N TYR A 42 -21.15 13.35 26.32
CA TYR A 42 -20.84 12.75 25.01
C TYR A 42 -20.78 11.22 25.08
N LEU A 43 -20.20 10.65 26.14
CA LEU A 43 -20.15 9.19 26.30
C LEU A 43 -21.55 8.58 26.44
N CYS A 44 -22.46 9.23 27.18
CA CYS A 44 -23.85 8.79 27.32
C CYS A 44 -24.63 8.85 25.99
N VAL A 45 -24.39 9.87 25.15
CA VAL A 45 -25.03 9.99 23.82
C VAL A 45 -24.54 8.89 22.87
N TYR A 46 -23.24 8.59 22.86
CA TYR A 46 -22.70 7.52 22.00
C TYR A 46 -23.10 6.12 22.46
N VAL A 47 -23.15 5.87 23.78
CA VAL A 47 -23.64 4.59 24.32
C VAL A 47 -25.14 4.44 24.07
N GLY A 48 -25.92 5.51 24.20
CA GLY A 48 -27.35 5.53 23.87
C GLY A 48 -27.62 5.23 22.39
N ALA A 49 -26.89 5.90 21.48
CA ALA A 49 -27.01 5.66 20.04
C ALA A 49 -26.59 4.23 19.64
N PHE A 50 -25.55 3.67 20.28
CA PHE A 50 -25.11 2.31 20.05
C PHE A 50 -26.13 1.27 20.53
N LEU A 51 -26.73 1.47 21.71
CA LEU A 51 -27.78 0.58 22.22
C LEU A 51 -29.08 0.68 21.40
N LEU A 52 -29.41 1.86 20.87
CA LEU A 52 -30.55 2.06 19.97
C LEU A 52 -30.35 1.29 18.65
N LEU A 53 -29.13 1.33 18.09
CA LEU A 53 -28.79 0.58 16.88
C LEU A 53 -28.80 -0.94 17.11
N LEU A 54 -28.40 -1.41 18.29
CA LEU A 54 -28.52 -2.83 18.66
C LEU A 54 -29.96 -3.27 18.88
N GLY A 55 -30.83 -2.39 19.40
CA GLY A 55 -32.27 -2.63 19.52
C GLY A 55 -32.95 -2.74 18.16
N LEU A 56 -32.62 -1.84 17.23
CA LEU A 56 -33.16 -1.85 15.86
C LEU A 56 -32.68 -3.06 15.05
N GLY A 57 -31.44 -3.52 15.27
CA GLY A 57 -30.92 -4.74 14.65
C GLY A 57 -31.66 -6.03 15.07
N LYS A 58 -32.13 -6.10 16.32
CA LYS A 58 -32.94 -7.22 16.81
C LYS A 58 -34.38 -7.20 16.29
N MET A 59 -34.94 -6.03 16.00
CA MET A 59 -36.29 -5.93 15.41
C MET A 59 -36.32 -6.30 13.93
N MET A 60 -35.18 -6.30 13.23
CA MET A 60 -35.10 -6.64 11.81
C MET A 60 -34.90 -8.14 11.50
N HIS A 61 -34.76 -9.00 12.52
CA HIS A 61 -34.57 -10.46 12.34
C HIS A 61 -35.76 -11.32 12.82
N GLY A 62 -36.90 -10.72 13.15
CA GLY A 62 -38.13 -11.45 13.46
C GLY A 62 -39.15 -11.35 12.33
N GLY A 63 -39.08 -12.25 11.35
CA GLY A 63 -40.04 -12.26 10.25
C GLY A 63 -39.83 -13.41 9.27
N GLN A 64 -40.05 -14.65 9.72
CA GLN A 64 -40.29 -15.78 8.82
C GLN A 64 -41.80 -15.97 8.68
N LEU A 65 -42.34 -15.67 7.50
CA LEU A 65 -43.65 -16.16 7.05
C LEU A 65 -43.42 -17.15 5.92
N HIS A 66 -43.95 -18.36 6.10
CA HIS A 66 -44.13 -19.36 5.05
C HIS A 66 -45.06 -18.82 3.96
N SER A 67 -44.73 -19.06 2.70
CA SER A 67 -45.76 -19.35 1.70
C SER A 67 -45.28 -20.44 0.76
N GLU A 68 -45.98 -21.56 0.80
CA GLU A 68 -45.98 -22.58 -0.24
C GLU A 68 -46.37 -21.94 -1.57
N THR A 69 -45.72 -22.32 -2.66
CA THR A 69 -46.34 -22.19 -3.98
C THR A 69 -45.91 -23.35 -4.87
N THR A 70 -46.87 -24.23 -5.07
CA THR A 70 -46.95 -25.30 -6.05
C THR A 70 -46.71 -24.75 -7.46
N THR A 71 -45.78 -25.31 -8.23
CA THR A 71 -45.83 -25.15 -9.70
C THR A 71 -45.27 -26.36 -10.44
N THR A 72 -46.24 -27.08 -10.99
CA THR A 72 -46.26 -27.94 -12.18
C THR A 72 -45.02 -28.02 -13.07
N ARG A 73 -44.47 -29.23 -13.10
CA ARG A 73 -43.92 -30.03 -14.20
C ARG A 73 -44.27 -29.54 -15.63
N SER A 74 -43.24 -29.26 -16.43
CA SER A 74 -43.24 -29.50 -17.89
C SER A 74 -41.83 -29.87 -18.38
N LYS A 75 -41.77 -30.93 -19.21
CA LYS A 75 -40.57 -31.38 -19.95
C LYS A 75 -40.26 -30.38 -21.08
N PRO A 76 -39.02 -30.40 -21.60
CA PRO A 76 -38.91 -30.78 -23.01
C PRO A 76 -37.74 -31.73 -23.34
N THR A 77 -38.12 -32.70 -24.17
CA THR A 77 -37.49 -33.18 -25.40
C THR A 77 -35.96 -33.19 -25.54
N GLN A 78 -35.50 -34.43 -25.70
CA GLN A 78 -34.20 -34.90 -26.15
C GLN A 78 -34.17 -34.83 -27.69
N GLU A 79 -33.18 -34.14 -28.26
CA GLU A 79 -32.83 -34.28 -29.68
C GLU A 79 -31.35 -34.64 -29.83
N ASP A 80 -31.15 -35.76 -30.51
CA ASP A 80 -29.90 -36.31 -31.00
C ASP A 80 -29.31 -35.42 -32.10
N PHE A 81 -28.00 -35.17 -32.07
CA PHE A 81 -27.22 -35.02 -33.30
C PHE A 81 -25.84 -35.67 -33.15
N SER A 82 -25.61 -36.67 -33.99
CA SER A 82 -24.35 -37.38 -34.11
C SER A 82 -23.55 -36.85 -35.31
N LYS A 83 -22.22 -36.84 -35.14
CA LYS A 83 -21.15 -37.07 -36.14
C LYS A 83 -20.90 -35.99 -37.21
N HIS A 84 -19.68 -35.44 -37.18
CA HIS A 84 -18.66 -35.70 -38.21
C HIS A 84 -17.25 -35.40 -37.67
N ALA A 85 -16.29 -36.23 -38.08
CA ALA A 85 -14.89 -36.21 -37.68
C ALA A 85 -13.99 -35.74 -38.85
N VAL A 86 -12.79 -35.27 -38.50
CA VAL A 86 -11.44 -35.52 -39.09
C VAL A 86 -10.58 -34.24 -39.18
N ALA A 87 -9.32 -34.41 -38.76
CA ALA A 87 -8.24 -33.47 -38.40
C ALA A 87 -7.34 -33.05 -39.60
N PRO A 88 -6.07 -32.62 -39.44
CA PRO A 88 -5.41 -31.71 -38.46
C PRO A 88 -4.57 -30.58 -39.14
N VAL A 89 -4.20 -29.52 -38.42
CA VAL A 89 -3.02 -28.69 -38.75
C VAL A 89 -2.19 -28.40 -37.50
N SER A 90 -0.88 -28.41 -37.69
CA SER A 90 0.22 -28.61 -36.75
C SER A 90 0.82 -27.34 -36.12
N ARG A 91 1.39 -27.55 -34.92
CA ARG A 91 2.60 -26.96 -34.31
C ARG A 91 2.61 -25.48 -33.86
N GLY A 92 2.95 -25.32 -32.57
CA GLY A 92 3.53 -24.12 -31.95
C GLY A 92 3.75 -24.36 -30.46
N ALA A 93 4.97 -24.73 -30.07
CA ALA A 93 5.33 -25.31 -28.78
C ALA A 93 5.05 -24.39 -27.56
N ALA A 94 4.32 -24.91 -26.58
CA ALA A 94 4.19 -24.35 -25.24
C ALA A 94 5.12 -25.12 -24.28
N ILE A 95 6.02 -24.40 -23.63
CA ILE A 95 6.87 -24.91 -22.54
C ILE A 95 6.01 -25.00 -21.29
N ASN A 96 5.73 -26.22 -20.83
CA ASN A 96 5.23 -26.50 -19.48
C ASN A 96 5.74 -27.87 -19.04
N ALA A 97 6.56 -27.91 -17.98
CA ALA A 97 6.54 -28.96 -16.96
C ALA A 97 7.56 -28.62 -15.87
N PHE A 98 7.11 -27.99 -14.79
CA PHE A 98 7.74 -28.11 -13.47
C PHE A 98 6.68 -28.63 -12.52
N ASN A 99 6.91 -29.83 -12.00
CA ASN A 99 6.04 -30.51 -11.06
C ASN A 99 6.82 -30.66 -9.75
N PRO A 100 6.52 -29.92 -8.66
CA PRO A 100 7.05 -30.25 -7.37
C PRO A 100 6.00 -31.02 -6.56
N LEU A 101 6.39 -32.20 -6.11
CA LEU A 101 5.75 -32.94 -5.03
C LEU A 101 5.68 -32.04 -3.78
N ILE A 102 4.51 -31.48 -3.50
CA ILE A 102 4.25 -30.73 -2.26
C ILE A 102 3.94 -31.73 -1.16
N ARG A 103 4.89 -31.90 -0.24
CA ARG A 103 4.64 -32.49 1.08
C ARG A 103 3.80 -31.50 1.90
N THR A 104 2.57 -31.85 2.22
CA THR A 104 1.69 -31.06 3.09
C THR A 104 2.19 -31.12 4.53
N SER A 105 2.83 -30.06 5.02
CA SER A 105 3.00 -29.83 6.46
C SER A 105 1.69 -29.34 7.06
N SER A 106 1.35 -29.83 8.25
CA SER A 106 0.16 -29.47 9.03
C SER A 106 -0.06 -27.95 9.10
N VAL A 107 -1.28 -27.53 8.76
CA VAL A 107 -1.72 -26.13 8.74
C VAL A 107 -1.83 -25.59 10.18
N PRO A 108 -1.32 -24.39 10.50
CA PRO A 108 -1.52 -23.77 11.81
C PRO A 108 -2.98 -23.33 12.03
N ASP A 109 -3.44 -23.40 13.27
CA ASP A 109 -4.79 -23.04 13.73
C ASP A 109 -5.18 -21.59 13.40
N PHE A 110 -6.34 -21.41 12.75
CA PHE A 110 -6.89 -20.14 12.31
C PHE A 110 -7.31 -19.21 13.48
N GLY A 111 -7.60 -19.75 14.67
CA GLY A 111 -8.03 -18.97 15.83
C GLY A 111 -6.93 -18.09 16.45
N PHE A 112 -5.67 -18.34 16.13
CA PHE A 112 -4.52 -17.58 16.61
C PHE A 112 -4.41 -16.19 15.96
N LEU A 113 -4.77 -16.08 14.68
CA LEU A 113 -4.49 -14.90 13.87
C LEU A 113 -5.50 -13.77 14.09
N ASP A 114 -6.77 -14.12 14.31
CA ASP A 114 -7.78 -13.16 14.76
C ASP A 114 -7.48 -12.65 16.17
N ARG A 115 -6.81 -13.46 17.02
CA ARG A 115 -6.35 -13.00 18.33
C ARG A 115 -5.22 -11.99 18.21
N ILE A 116 -4.25 -12.16 17.32
CA ILE A 116 -3.20 -11.15 17.09
C ILE A 116 -3.80 -9.83 16.57
N THR A 117 -4.66 -9.88 15.56
CA THR A 117 -5.23 -8.66 14.97
C THR A 117 -6.21 -7.94 15.91
N THR A 118 -7.02 -8.71 16.65
CA THR A 118 -7.91 -8.17 17.69
C THR A 118 -7.10 -7.62 18.86
N TRP A 119 -6.02 -8.29 19.26
CA TRP A 119 -5.12 -7.83 20.30
C TRP A 119 -4.39 -6.55 19.91
N LEU A 120 -3.85 -6.45 18.68
CA LEU A 120 -3.21 -5.24 18.15
C LEU A 120 -4.16 -4.03 18.20
N ARG A 121 -5.47 -4.24 17.99
CA ARG A 121 -6.48 -3.19 18.15
C ARG A 121 -6.80 -2.88 19.62
N SER A 122 -6.72 -3.87 20.51
CA SER A 122 -7.06 -3.71 21.94
C SER A 122 -5.94 -3.09 22.78
N VAL A 123 -4.66 -3.33 22.45
CA VAL A 123 -3.52 -2.90 23.25
C VAL A 123 -2.95 -1.55 22.81
N PHE A 124 -3.27 -1.12 21.58
CA PHE A 124 -2.78 0.15 21.04
C PHE A 124 -3.94 1.07 20.62
N PRO A 125 -4.82 1.49 21.55
CA PRO A 125 -5.76 2.57 21.27
C PRO A 125 -4.98 3.85 20.96
N SER A 126 -5.45 4.59 19.96
CA SER A 126 -4.82 5.79 19.41
C SER A 126 -4.34 6.77 20.48
N HIS A 127 -3.03 6.79 20.74
CA HIS A 127 -2.36 7.86 21.46
C HIS A 127 -1.25 8.45 20.59
N SER A 128 -1.35 9.75 20.33
CA SER A 128 -0.27 10.52 19.71
C SER A 128 0.86 10.64 20.74
N SER A 129 2.00 10.00 20.49
CA SER A 129 3.19 10.18 21.30
C SER A 129 4.03 11.34 20.75
N LYS A 130 4.54 12.16 21.66
CA LYS A 130 5.58 13.17 21.37
C LYS A 130 6.91 12.44 21.17
N GLU A 131 7.61 12.77 20.10
CA GLU A 131 8.94 12.24 19.76
C GLU A 131 9.96 12.59 20.86
N GLY A 132 10.60 11.56 21.41
CA GLY A 132 11.81 11.67 22.21
C GLY A 132 13.04 11.48 21.32
N ASN A 133 14.02 12.37 21.48
CA ASN A 133 15.26 12.39 20.73
C ASN A 133 16.17 11.24 21.21
N SER A 134 16.34 10.19 20.40
CA SER A 134 17.26 9.08 20.68
C SER A 134 18.33 9.04 19.59
N GLN A 135 19.52 9.53 19.92
CA GLN A 135 20.74 9.22 19.18
C GLN A 135 21.16 7.80 19.56
N ASP A 136 21.14 6.88 18.59
CA ASP A 136 21.71 5.55 18.76
C ASP A 136 22.70 5.21 17.64
N LYS A 137 23.70 4.43 18.03
CA LYS A 137 25.00 4.23 17.38
C LYS A 137 24.88 3.36 16.13
N SER A 138 25.59 3.76 15.08
CA SER A 138 25.67 3.05 13.80
C SER A 138 26.40 1.70 13.92
N VAL A 139 25.77 0.65 13.39
CA VAL A 139 26.39 -0.64 13.13
C VAL A 139 26.97 -0.60 11.72
N HIS A 140 28.26 -0.89 11.58
CA HIS A 140 28.97 -0.93 10.29
C HIS A 140 28.55 -2.16 9.47
N LEU A 141 27.88 -1.92 8.35
CA LEU A 141 27.69 -2.89 7.27
C LEU A 141 28.69 -2.59 6.14
N SER A 142 29.18 -3.68 5.54
CA SER A 142 30.20 -3.84 4.49
C SER A 142 30.42 -2.68 3.49
N SER A 143 31.69 -2.47 3.12
CA SER A 143 32.24 -1.45 2.22
C SER A 143 31.95 -1.64 0.72
N ASP A 144 30.69 -1.88 0.35
CA ASP A 144 30.27 -1.86 -1.06
C ASP A 144 29.92 -0.40 -1.46
N PRO A 145 30.28 0.09 -2.66
CA PRO A 145 30.00 1.48 -3.09
C PRO A 145 28.50 1.82 -3.25
N LEU A 146 27.61 0.90 -2.89
CA LEU A 146 26.16 1.02 -2.90
C LEU A 146 25.54 0.98 -1.49
N GLU A 147 26.33 1.17 -0.42
CA GLU A 147 25.82 1.77 0.84
C GLU A 147 25.43 3.23 0.54
N ALA A 148 24.42 3.42 -0.32
CA ALA A 148 24.03 4.73 -0.78
C ALA A 148 23.45 5.49 0.41
N SER A 149 24.17 6.53 0.85
CA SER A 149 23.62 7.53 1.75
C SER A 149 22.30 8.02 1.15
N PHE A 150 21.25 8.02 1.96
CA PHE A 150 19.98 8.61 1.60
C PHE A 150 19.77 9.88 2.43
N HIS A 151 18.93 10.77 1.89
CA HIS A 151 18.52 11.97 2.57
C HIS A 151 17.04 11.89 2.88
N SER A 152 16.69 12.17 4.13
CA SER A 152 15.29 12.36 4.54
C SER A 152 14.96 13.83 4.68
N THR A 153 13.79 14.22 4.21
CA THR A 153 13.30 15.59 4.36
C THR A 153 11.78 15.61 4.18
N ARG A 154 11.18 16.78 4.36
CA ARG A 154 9.76 17.01 4.10
C ARG A 154 9.60 17.90 2.87
N ILE A 155 8.71 17.51 1.97
CA ILE A 155 8.28 18.32 0.83
C ILE A 155 6.76 18.45 0.91
N GLY A 156 6.29 19.68 1.10
CA GLY A 156 4.88 19.93 1.44
C GLY A 156 4.49 19.19 2.73
N ASN A 157 3.49 18.33 2.63
CA ASN A 157 2.98 17.52 3.75
C ASN A 157 3.49 16.08 3.75
N LEU A 158 4.39 15.70 2.84
CA LEU A 158 4.94 14.35 2.76
C LEU A 158 6.38 14.29 3.26
N ASP A 159 6.62 13.35 4.16
CA ASP A 159 7.97 12.92 4.49
C ASP A 159 8.48 12.05 3.35
N ILE A 160 9.67 12.38 2.86
CA ILE A 160 10.32 11.72 1.76
C ILE A 160 11.71 11.25 2.17
N ALA A 161 12.20 10.22 1.48
CA ALA A 161 13.58 9.79 1.54
C ALA A 161 14.06 9.59 0.10
N TYR A 162 15.27 10.04 -0.23
CA TYR A 162 15.78 9.95 -1.59
C TYR A 162 17.28 9.68 -1.61
N SER A 163 17.74 9.04 -2.69
CA SER A 163 19.16 8.85 -2.96
C SER A 163 19.44 9.09 -4.43
N ASN A 164 20.42 9.93 -4.71
CA ASN A 164 20.90 10.18 -6.06
C ASN A 164 22.43 10.38 -6.03
N PRO A 165 23.21 9.30 -6.12
CA PRO A 165 24.66 9.38 -6.13
C PRO A 165 25.22 9.80 -7.51
N TYR A 166 24.37 10.01 -8.51
CA TYR A 166 24.79 10.23 -9.90
C TYR A 166 24.55 11.67 -10.34
N SER A 167 25.46 12.19 -11.17
CA SER A 167 25.20 13.42 -11.91
C SER A 167 24.01 13.21 -12.86
N THR A 168 23.22 14.25 -13.10
CA THR A 168 22.03 14.19 -13.98
C THR A 168 22.32 13.62 -15.37
N ARG A 169 23.49 13.88 -15.95
CA ARG A 169 23.94 13.33 -17.25
C ARG A 169 24.12 11.80 -17.29
N LYS A 170 24.27 11.15 -16.13
CA LYS A 170 24.47 9.70 -16.01
C LYS A 170 23.19 8.96 -15.64
N LEU A 171 22.12 9.69 -15.27
CA LEU A 171 20.87 9.09 -14.87
C LEU A 171 20.18 8.42 -16.06
N GLN A 172 19.60 7.25 -15.80
CA GLN A 172 18.71 6.56 -16.73
C GLN A 172 17.24 6.90 -16.47
N GLY A 173 16.93 7.46 -15.31
CA GLY A 173 15.57 7.82 -14.92
C GLY A 173 15.45 8.12 -13.43
N VAL A 174 14.20 8.24 -12.98
CA VAL A 174 13.83 8.31 -11.56
C VAL A 174 12.96 7.11 -11.22
N ALA A 175 13.24 6.46 -10.10
CA ALA A 175 12.41 5.41 -9.53
C ALA A 175 11.62 5.95 -8.33
N LEU A 176 10.29 5.97 -8.45
CA LEU A 176 9.37 6.31 -7.39
C LEU A 176 9.05 5.07 -6.54
N LEU A 177 9.21 5.18 -5.24
CA LEU A 177 9.12 4.05 -4.30
C LEU A 177 7.98 4.30 -3.28
N ILE A 178 6.99 3.41 -3.27
CA ILE A 178 5.76 3.54 -2.47
C ILE A 178 5.64 2.35 -1.52
N HIS A 179 5.84 2.58 -0.23
CA HIS A 179 5.90 1.54 0.81
C HIS A 179 4.55 0.86 1.08
N GLY A 180 4.56 -0.28 1.78
CA GLY A 180 3.35 -0.96 2.28
C GLY A 180 2.87 -0.41 3.63
N CYS A 181 1.75 -0.92 4.16
CA CYS A 181 1.28 -0.51 5.49
C CYS A 181 2.35 -0.66 6.57
N SER A 182 2.30 0.23 7.57
CA SER A 182 3.21 0.27 8.73
C SER A 182 4.69 0.49 8.38
N GLN A 183 4.96 1.08 7.21
CA GLN A 183 6.29 1.49 6.77
C GLN A 183 6.31 3.00 6.47
N GLN A 184 7.49 3.52 6.16
CA GLN A 184 7.75 4.90 5.78
C GLN A 184 8.80 4.99 4.67
N ALA A 185 9.05 6.19 4.13
CA ALA A 185 9.97 6.39 3.01
C ALA A 185 11.39 5.84 3.27
N GLU A 186 11.90 6.00 4.49
CA GLU A 186 13.25 5.58 4.88
C GLU A 186 13.43 4.06 4.87
N ASP A 187 12.34 3.31 5.05
CA ASP A 187 12.39 1.84 5.08
C ASP A 187 12.92 1.27 3.76
N TRP A 188 12.84 2.01 2.65
CA TRP A 188 13.44 1.64 1.36
C TRP A 188 14.95 1.51 1.37
N PHE A 189 15.60 2.18 2.32
CA PHE A 189 17.06 2.21 2.47
C PHE A 189 17.55 1.43 3.68
N ILE A 190 16.65 1.12 4.63
CA ILE A 190 17.00 0.49 5.91
C ILE A 190 16.57 -0.98 5.95
N LEU A 191 15.37 -1.32 5.44
CA LEU A 191 14.89 -2.70 5.49
C LEU A 191 15.63 -3.56 4.46
N PRO A 192 16.20 -4.71 4.84
CA PRO A 192 17.00 -5.57 3.97
C PRO A 192 16.32 -5.86 2.62
N GLU A 193 15.04 -6.24 2.65
CA GLU A 193 14.28 -6.56 1.44
C GLU A 193 14.12 -5.36 0.50
N HIS A 194 13.80 -4.19 1.04
CA HIS A 194 13.63 -2.99 0.22
C HIS A 194 14.98 -2.45 -0.26
N LYS A 195 16.02 -2.57 0.57
CA LYS A 195 17.39 -2.20 0.22
C LYS A 195 17.89 -3.00 -0.98
N LEU A 196 17.51 -4.27 -1.15
CA LEU A 196 17.84 -5.04 -2.36
C LEU A 196 17.22 -4.40 -3.62
N ILE A 197 15.94 -4.02 -3.57
CA ILE A 197 15.27 -3.34 -4.70
C ILE A 197 15.92 -1.98 -4.97
N SER A 198 16.12 -1.16 -3.94
CA SER A 198 16.75 0.15 -4.05
C SER A 198 18.17 0.05 -4.61
N SER A 199 18.97 -0.90 -4.13
CA SER A 199 20.35 -1.10 -4.58
C SER A 199 20.40 -1.51 -6.05
N GLU A 200 19.52 -2.40 -6.49
CA GLU A 200 19.43 -2.79 -7.89
C GLU A 200 18.99 -1.64 -8.80
N LEU A 201 18.02 -0.82 -8.38
CA LEU A 201 17.61 0.37 -9.13
C LEU A 201 18.74 1.42 -9.21
N LEU A 202 19.49 1.62 -8.12
CA LEU A 202 20.69 2.46 -8.14
C LEU A 202 21.76 1.90 -9.07
N ARG A 203 21.96 0.58 -9.10
CA ARG A 203 22.91 -0.07 -10.04
C ARG A 203 22.50 0.13 -11.50
N GLN A 204 21.20 0.25 -11.78
CA GLN A 204 20.64 0.66 -13.07
C GLN A 204 20.69 2.18 -13.31
N ARG A 205 21.35 2.95 -12.45
CA ARG A 205 21.52 4.41 -12.51
C ARG A 205 20.20 5.20 -12.46
N PHE A 206 19.23 4.73 -11.70
CA PHE A 206 18.06 5.53 -11.34
C PHE A 206 18.36 6.38 -10.11
N ALA A 207 17.83 7.60 -10.09
CA ALA A 207 17.68 8.34 -8.84
C ALA A 207 16.45 7.78 -8.11
N LEU A 208 16.52 7.62 -6.79
CA LEU A 208 15.43 7.04 -5.99
C LEU A 208 14.69 8.14 -5.24
N LEU A 209 13.36 8.11 -5.29
CA LEU A 209 12.47 8.94 -4.49
C LEU A 209 11.42 8.07 -3.81
N ALA A 210 11.48 7.98 -2.48
CA ALA A 210 10.50 7.29 -1.66
C ALA A 210 9.58 8.29 -0.94
N LEU A 211 8.29 7.97 -0.84
CA LEU A 211 7.27 8.82 -0.22
C LEU A 211 6.64 8.11 0.99
N THR A 212 6.17 8.87 1.98
CA THR A 212 5.46 8.35 3.17
C THR A 212 3.95 8.66 3.13
N SER A 213 3.08 7.65 3.32
CA SER A 213 1.61 7.79 3.28
C SER A 213 1.05 8.72 4.35
N GLN A 214 0.11 9.63 4.04
CA GLN A 214 -0.40 10.62 5.02
C GLN A 214 -1.01 10.00 6.28
N ASN A 215 -1.55 8.79 6.19
CA ASN A 215 -2.04 8.06 7.36
C ASN A 215 -0.87 7.57 8.22
N ARG A 216 -0.44 8.38 9.19
CA ARG A 216 0.63 8.03 10.14
C ARG A 216 0.18 7.05 11.24
N VAL A 217 -1.11 6.73 11.34
CA VAL A 217 -1.61 5.74 12.32
C VAL A 217 -1.38 4.32 11.81
N THR A 218 -1.78 4.05 10.57
CA THR A 218 -1.65 2.70 9.98
C THR A 218 -0.45 2.59 9.05
N GLY A 219 0.12 3.71 8.60
CA GLY A 219 1.10 3.74 7.51
C GLY A 219 0.53 3.23 6.19
N CYS A 220 -0.80 3.12 6.04
CA CYS A 220 -1.42 2.65 4.81
C CYS A 220 -1.79 3.82 3.90
N TRP A 221 -1.59 3.62 2.60
CA TRP A 221 -2.07 4.53 1.57
C TRP A 221 -3.58 4.44 1.36
N SER A 222 -4.20 5.58 1.11
CA SER A 222 -5.56 5.64 0.57
C SER A 222 -5.59 5.06 -0.85
N THR A 223 -6.55 4.17 -1.09
CA THR A 223 -6.76 3.54 -2.40
C THR A 223 -8.01 4.08 -3.10
N ARG A 224 -8.48 5.27 -2.72
CA ARG A 224 -9.67 5.88 -3.35
C ARG A 224 -9.38 6.18 -4.83
N PHE A 225 -10.40 5.98 -5.67
CA PHE A 225 -10.36 6.29 -7.11
C PHE A 225 -11.66 7.04 -7.49
N PRO A 226 -11.60 8.13 -8.28
CA PRO A 226 -10.44 8.62 -9.06
C PRO A 226 -9.35 9.31 -8.22
N GLY A 227 -8.14 9.43 -8.79
CA GLY A 227 -6.94 9.95 -8.11
C GLY A 227 -7.09 11.38 -7.57
N ARG A 228 -7.79 12.25 -8.32
CA ARG A 228 -8.12 13.62 -7.89
C ARG A 228 -8.91 13.74 -6.57
N GLU A 229 -9.62 12.69 -6.16
CA GLU A 229 -10.38 12.64 -4.90
C GLU A 229 -9.60 11.92 -3.78
N ASN A 230 -8.36 11.52 -4.07
CA ASN A 230 -7.47 10.80 -3.18
C ASN A 230 -6.33 11.72 -2.74
N GLU A 231 -6.38 12.16 -1.48
CA GLU A 231 -5.40 13.09 -0.90
C GLU A 231 -3.96 12.60 -1.06
N ASP A 232 -3.70 11.31 -0.84
CA ASP A 232 -2.36 10.74 -1.01
C ASP A 232 -1.85 10.88 -2.45
N VAL A 233 -2.72 10.70 -3.44
CA VAL A 233 -2.37 10.82 -4.86
C VAL A 233 -2.11 12.28 -5.24
N VAL A 234 -2.95 13.20 -4.76
CA VAL A 234 -2.77 14.65 -4.97
C VAL A 234 -1.44 15.12 -4.38
N GLN A 235 -1.15 14.73 -3.13
CA GLN A 235 0.09 15.11 -2.45
C GLN A 235 1.33 14.44 -3.08
N ALA A 236 1.24 13.17 -3.47
CA ALA A 236 2.33 12.48 -4.15
C ALA A 236 2.69 13.16 -5.47
N LYS A 237 1.68 13.50 -6.29
CA LYS A 237 1.87 14.22 -7.56
C LYS A 237 2.56 15.58 -7.36
N ALA A 238 2.11 16.37 -6.38
CA ALA A 238 2.73 17.65 -6.06
C ALA A 238 4.18 17.49 -5.58
N THR A 239 4.40 16.51 -4.69
CA THR A 239 5.71 16.22 -4.10
C THR A 239 6.72 15.76 -5.14
N VAL A 240 6.32 14.83 -6.03
CA VAL A 240 7.19 14.36 -7.13
C VAL A 240 7.61 15.53 -8.01
N ARG A 241 6.68 16.41 -8.40
CA ARG A 241 6.99 17.59 -9.22
C ARG A 241 7.97 18.54 -8.50
N GLN A 242 7.70 18.83 -7.23
CA GLN A 242 8.57 19.74 -6.46
C GLN A 242 9.97 19.16 -6.26
N TRP A 243 10.07 17.86 -5.97
CA TRP A 243 11.35 17.16 -5.86
C TRP A 243 12.12 17.20 -7.19
N TRP A 244 11.43 16.88 -8.30
CA TRP A 244 12.01 16.89 -9.65
C TRP A 244 12.64 18.23 -10.00
N THR A 245 11.93 19.33 -9.73
CA THR A 245 12.41 20.70 -9.96
C THR A 245 13.57 21.05 -9.02
N LYS A 246 13.44 20.75 -7.72
CA LYS A 246 14.47 21.05 -6.72
C LYS A 246 15.80 20.36 -7.05
N HIS A 247 15.75 19.14 -7.55
CA HIS A 247 16.93 18.34 -7.92
C HIS A 247 17.36 18.50 -9.37
N ARG A 248 16.74 19.44 -10.13
CA ARG A 248 17.06 19.74 -11.53
C ARG A 248 17.11 18.49 -12.42
N ILE A 249 16.17 17.57 -12.19
CA ILE A 249 16.06 16.35 -12.99
C ILE A 249 15.51 16.74 -14.37
N PRO A 250 16.15 16.35 -15.49
CA PRO A 250 15.62 16.61 -16.82
C PRO A 250 14.22 16.00 -17.00
N SER A 251 13.29 16.72 -17.63
CA SER A 251 11.94 16.24 -17.90
C SER A 251 11.87 15.09 -18.90
N SER A 252 12.92 14.90 -19.70
CA SER A 252 13.05 13.78 -20.65
C SER A 252 13.39 12.45 -19.98
N LEU A 253 13.82 12.47 -18.71
CA LEU A 253 14.14 11.24 -17.99
C LEU A 253 12.85 10.49 -17.61
N PRO A 254 12.80 9.17 -17.82
CA PRO A 254 11.63 8.38 -17.52
C PRO A 254 11.40 8.26 -16.01
N LEU A 255 10.13 8.20 -15.63
CA LEU A 255 9.70 7.85 -14.27
C LEU A 255 9.22 6.41 -14.25
N ILE A 256 9.91 5.55 -13.49
CA ILE A 256 9.45 4.20 -13.17
C ILE A 256 8.97 4.15 -11.72
N ALA A 257 8.20 3.14 -11.36
CA ALA A 257 7.68 3.05 -9.99
C ALA A 257 7.64 1.63 -9.43
N VAL A 258 7.81 1.53 -8.11
CA VAL A 258 7.61 0.29 -7.35
C VAL A 258 6.68 0.60 -6.20
N GLY A 259 5.62 -0.20 -6.06
CA GLY A 259 4.71 -0.13 -4.94
C GLY A 259 4.59 -1.48 -4.26
N ILE A 260 4.44 -1.49 -2.94
CA ILE A 260 4.27 -2.73 -2.14
C ILE A 260 2.93 -2.71 -1.43
N SER A 261 2.14 -3.78 -1.54
CA SER A 261 0.88 -3.97 -0.82
C SER A 261 -0.11 -2.79 -0.98
N SER A 262 -0.41 -2.02 0.08
CA SER A 262 -1.23 -0.80 -0.01
C SER A 262 -0.62 0.26 -0.93
N GLY A 263 0.72 0.38 -0.92
CA GLY A 263 1.46 1.22 -1.83
C GLY A 263 1.33 0.81 -3.29
N ALA A 264 1.27 -0.48 -3.59
CA ALA A 264 0.98 -0.97 -4.94
C ALA A 264 -0.46 -0.63 -5.39
N ASN A 265 -1.43 -0.72 -4.47
CA ASN A 265 -2.80 -0.30 -4.76
C ASN A 265 -2.89 1.20 -5.04
N MET A 266 -2.26 2.03 -4.22
CA MET A 266 -2.20 3.47 -4.45
C MET A 266 -1.44 3.81 -5.73
N LEU A 267 -0.32 3.14 -6.00
CA LEU A 267 0.49 3.34 -7.21
C LEU A 267 -0.35 3.09 -8.48
N SER A 268 -1.18 2.06 -8.48
CA SER A 268 -2.08 1.81 -9.62
C SER A 268 -3.11 2.93 -9.86
N VAL A 269 -3.47 3.69 -8.82
CA VAL A 269 -4.29 4.92 -8.95
C VAL A 269 -3.42 6.08 -9.42
N LEU A 270 -2.26 6.28 -8.81
CA LEU A 270 -1.32 7.36 -9.12
C LEU A 270 -0.83 7.31 -10.57
N ALA A 271 -0.73 6.12 -11.17
CA ALA A 271 -0.40 5.90 -12.57
C ALA A 271 -1.34 6.60 -13.58
N HIS A 272 -2.54 7.01 -13.17
CA HIS A 272 -3.43 7.85 -13.99
C HIS A 272 -3.09 9.34 -13.96
N GLU A 273 -2.26 9.75 -13.00
CA GLU A 273 -2.10 11.16 -12.62
C GLU A 273 -0.71 11.71 -12.92
N ILE A 274 0.27 10.82 -13.12
CA ILE A 274 1.66 11.14 -13.45
C ILE A 274 2.18 10.18 -14.54
N PRO A 275 3.11 10.63 -15.41
CA PRO A 275 3.57 9.85 -16.57
C PRO A 275 4.60 8.78 -16.14
N ILE A 276 4.14 7.73 -15.47
CA ILE A 276 4.96 6.55 -15.16
C ILE A 276 5.06 5.70 -16.43
N VAL A 277 6.27 5.29 -16.83
CA VAL A 277 6.47 4.45 -18.03
C VAL A 277 6.39 2.96 -17.72
N SER A 278 6.86 2.55 -16.54
CA SER A 278 6.79 1.17 -16.08
C SER A 278 6.63 1.11 -14.56
N GLN A 279 5.88 0.12 -14.09
CA GLN A 279 5.63 -0.08 -12.66
C GLN A 279 5.68 -1.56 -12.25
N ALA A 280 6.12 -1.79 -11.02
CA ALA A 280 6.04 -3.09 -10.36
C ALA A 280 5.09 -3.02 -9.17
N LEU A 281 4.10 -3.91 -9.16
CA LEU A 281 3.09 -4.03 -8.10
C LEU A 281 3.41 -5.27 -7.27
N TYR A 282 4.05 -5.07 -6.12
CA TYR A 282 4.41 -6.14 -5.20
C TYR A 282 3.26 -6.51 -4.27
N ILE A 283 2.98 -7.81 -4.18
CA ILE A 283 2.02 -8.41 -3.25
C ILE A 283 0.69 -7.66 -3.31
N SER A 284 0.25 -7.35 -4.53
CA SER A 284 -1.01 -6.65 -4.77
C SER A 284 -1.54 -6.87 -6.20
N PRO A 285 -2.86 -7.09 -6.37
CA PRO A 285 -3.51 -7.06 -7.67
C PRO A 285 -3.78 -5.64 -8.18
N GLY A 286 -3.44 -4.60 -7.41
CA GLY A 286 -3.74 -3.21 -7.72
C GLY A 286 -5.20 -2.83 -7.47
N ASN A 287 -5.50 -1.53 -7.58
CA ASN A 287 -6.85 -1.00 -7.45
C ASN A 287 -7.69 -1.37 -8.68
N GLN A 288 -8.68 -2.24 -8.49
CA GLN A 288 -9.47 -2.75 -9.61
C GLN A 288 -10.21 -1.67 -10.41
N ARG A 289 -10.66 -0.57 -9.79
CA ARG A 289 -11.31 0.54 -10.51
C ARG A 289 -10.30 1.26 -11.38
N ALA A 290 -9.11 1.55 -10.85
CA ALA A 290 -8.03 2.17 -11.60
C ALA A 290 -7.58 1.29 -12.78
N LEU A 291 -7.39 -0.02 -12.57
CA LEU A 291 -7.01 -0.93 -13.66
C LEU A 291 -8.12 -1.04 -14.72
N ARG A 292 -9.39 -1.08 -14.30
CA ARG A 292 -10.51 -1.04 -15.24
C ARG A 292 -10.59 0.30 -15.98
N SER A 293 -10.08 1.39 -15.45
CA SER A 293 -10.04 2.69 -16.13
C SER A 293 -8.76 2.91 -16.93
N ALA A 294 -7.83 1.94 -16.97
CA ALA A 294 -6.59 2.04 -17.74
C ALA A 294 -6.86 2.24 -19.23
N THR A 295 -5.99 3.01 -19.87
CA THR A 295 -5.91 3.22 -21.31
C THR A 295 -4.64 2.59 -21.86
N GLU A 296 -4.42 2.66 -23.17
CA GLU A 296 -3.18 2.20 -23.81
C GLU A 296 -1.92 2.91 -23.30
N ASN A 297 -2.08 4.14 -22.78
CA ASN A 297 -1.01 4.95 -22.19
C ASN A 297 -0.72 4.62 -20.71
N TYR A 298 -1.43 3.65 -20.14
CA TYR A 298 -1.16 3.20 -18.77
C TYR A 298 0.21 2.49 -18.71
N PRO A 299 0.99 2.63 -17.62
CA PRO A 299 2.34 2.08 -17.55
C PRO A 299 2.39 0.57 -17.82
N CYS A 300 3.50 0.15 -18.44
CA CYS A 300 3.88 -1.26 -18.45
C CYS A 300 3.87 -1.79 -17.01
N THR A 301 3.12 -2.85 -16.74
CA THR A 301 2.89 -3.31 -15.36
C THR A 301 3.42 -4.72 -15.14
N LEU A 302 4.31 -4.88 -14.15
CA LEU A 302 4.76 -6.17 -13.65
C LEU A 302 4.06 -6.48 -12.33
N PHE A 303 3.31 -7.57 -12.27
CA PHE A 303 2.78 -8.08 -11.00
C PHE A 303 3.82 -8.98 -10.35
N VAL A 304 4.31 -8.60 -9.18
CA VAL A 304 5.25 -9.41 -8.40
C VAL A 304 4.48 -9.94 -7.20
N HIS A 305 4.32 -11.24 -7.10
CA HIS A 305 3.48 -11.82 -6.05
C HIS A 305 4.01 -13.15 -5.58
N LEU A 306 3.51 -13.57 -4.44
CA LEU A 306 3.89 -14.84 -3.85
C LEU A 306 3.06 -15.92 -4.52
N ALA A 307 3.69 -17.04 -4.90
CA ALA A 307 2.96 -18.16 -5.48
C ALA A 307 1.95 -18.75 -4.47
N THR A 308 2.23 -18.58 -3.18
CA THR A 308 1.44 -19.08 -2.05
C THR A 308 0.51 -18.04 -1.44
N ASP A 309 0.50 -16.78 -1.91
CA ASP A 309 -0.39 -15.77 -1.35
C ASP A 309 -1.84 -16.20 -1.53
N ARG A 310 -2.61 -16.23 -0.44
CA ARG A 310 -4.05 -16.55 -0.47
C ARG A 310 -4.92 -15.36 -0.13
N PHE A 311 -4.34 -14.24 0.32
CA PHE A 311 -5.05 -13.17 0.98
C PHE A 311 -4.89 -11.83 0.28
N TYR A 312 -3.66 -11.39 0.02
CA TYR A 312 -3.40 -10.04 -0.47
C TYR A 312 -3.34 -10.00 -1.99
N ALA A 313 -2.56 -10.90 -2.58
CA ALA A 313 -2.36 -11.04 -4.01
C ALA A 313 -2.54 -12.49 -4.48
N PRO A 314 -3.71 -13.12 -4.22
CA PRO A 314 -3.89 -14.50 -4.64
C PRO A 314 -3.75 -14.64 -6.15
N PRO A 315 -3.18 -15.75 -6.67
CA PRO A 315 -2.93 -15.94 -8.10
C PRO A 315 -4.15 -15.66 -8.98
N LYS A 316 -5.36 -16.00 -8.51
CA LYS A 316 -6.62 -15.69 -9.21
C LYS A 316 -6.86 -14.18 -9.37
N ALA A 317 -6.56 -13.37 -8.35
CA ALA A 317 -6.71 -11.92 -8.39
C ALA A 317 -5.63 -11.28 -9.28
N ILE A 318 -4.38 -11.75 -9.22
CA ILE A 318 -3.32 -11.32 -10.13
C ILE A 318 -3.68 -11.63 -11.59
N ALA A 319 -4.10 -12.86 -11.89
CA ALA A 319 -4.52 -13.24 -13.22
C ALA A 319 -5.71 -12.41 -13.73
N ALA A 320 -6.64 -12.03 -12.85
CA ALA A 320 -7.74 -11.13 -13.19
C ALA A 320 -7.26 -9.72 -13.52
N ALA A 321 -6.39 -9.14 -12.67
CA ALA A 321 -5.79 -7.82 -12.88
C ALA A 321 -4.99 -7.76 -14.19
N ARG A 322 -4.18 -8.79 -14.48
CA ARG A 322 -3.45 -8.93 -15.74
C ARG A 322 -4.38 -8.93 -16.95
N ARG A 323 -5.41 -9.79 -16.92
CA ARG A 323 -6.41 -9.82 -18.00
C ARG A 323 -7.11 -8.47 -18.19
N THR A 324 -7.37 -7.74 -17.11
CA THR A 324 -7.93 -6.39 -17.20
C THR A 324 -7.00 -5.47 -17.98
N LEU A 325 -5.71 -5.40 -17.65
CA LEU A 325 -4.76 -4.52 -18.35
C LEU A 325 -4.53 -4.94 -19.81
N VAL A 326 -4.47 -6.25 -20.09
CA VAL A 326 -4.37 -6.75 -21.47
C VAL A 326 -5.58 -6.33 -22.30
N ARG A 327 -6.81 -6.44 -21.76
CA ARG A 327 -8.03 -5.97 -22.44
C ARG A 327 -8.10 -4.45 -22.60
N ARG A 328 -7.29 -3.69 -21.86
CA ARG A 328 -7.15 -2.24 -21.97
C ARG A 328 -6.02 -1.84 -22.92
N ASN A 329 -5.44 -2.78 -23.67
CA ASN A 329 -4.33 -2.56 -24.60
C ASN A 329 -3.09 -1.93 -23.92
N VAL A 330 -2.86 -2.22 -22.64
CA VAL A 330 -1.62 -1.80 -21.98
C VAL A 330 -0.45 -2.53 -22.64
N ALA A 331 0.55 -1.75 -23.07
CA ALA A 331 1.62 -2.21 -23.95
C ALA A 331 2.35 -3.47 -23.46
N LEU A 332 2.55 -3.60 -22.14
CA LEU A 332 3.16 -4.80 -21.56
C LEU A 332 2.63 -5.10 -20.17
N VAL A 333 2.28 -6.37 -19.96
CA VAL A 333 1.76 -6.88 -18.68
C VAL A 333 2.49 -8.17 -18.30
N GLY A 334 3.40 -8.06 -17.32
CA GLY A 334 4.21 -9.16 -16.81
C GLY A 334 3.66 -9.77 -15.52
N GLU A 335 4.14 -10.97 -15.18
CA GLU A 335 3.95 -11.63 -13.89
C GLU A 335 5.27 -12.24 -13.45
N LEU A 336 5.61 -12.06 -12.18
CA LEU A 336 6.77 -12.68 -11.55
C LEU A 336 6.33 -13.31 -10.22
N PRO A 337 6.12 -14.64 -10.19
CA PRO A 337 5.91 -15.34 -8.93
C PRO A 337 7.25 -15.40 -8.16
N LEU A 338 7.21 -15.04 -6.89
CA LEU A 338 8.32 -15.24 -5.96
C LEU A 338 8.26 -16.66 -5.40
N PRO A 339 9.42 -17.35 -5.27
CA PRO A 339 9.48 -18.67 -4.67
C PRO A 339 9.30 -18.58 -3.15
N LEU A 340 8.81 -19.67 -2.57
CA LEU A 340 8.74 -19.84 -1.12
C LEU A 340 10.15 -19.90 -0.54
N VAL A 341 10.46 -19.04 0.44
CA VAL A 341 11.68 -19.14 1.23
C VAL A 341 11.39 -19.93 2.51
N PRO A 342 12.24 -20.89 2.91
CA PRO A 342 12.03 -21.61 4.17
C PRO A 342 12.07 -20.66 5.37
N PHE A 343 11.13 -20.81 6.30
CA PHE A 343 11.22 -20.18 7.61
C PHE A 343 12.30 -20.87 8.44
N THR A 344 13.36 -20.15 8.80
CA THR A 344 14.49 -20.64 9.59
C THR A 344 14.59 -19.86 10.90
N SER A 345 15.47 -20.33 11.79
CA SER A 345 15.77 -19.61 13.05
C SER A 345 16.45 -18.26 12.84
N THR A 346 16.94 -17.97 11.63
CA THR A 346 17.64 -16.71 11.30
C THR A 346 16.83 -15.76 10.42
N THR A 347 15.67 -16.20 9.89
CA THR A 347 14.83 -15.39 8.98
C THR A 347 14.59 -13.98 9.50
N PHE A 348 14.20 -13.83 10.77
CA PHE A 348 13.87 -12.52 11.32
C PHE A 348 15.10 -11.64 11.52
N HIS A 349 16.24 -12.22 11.91
CA HIS A 349 17.50 -11.49 11.99
C HIS A 349 17.99 -11.02 10.62
N GLU A 350 17.76 -11.80 9.57
CA GLU A 350 18.18 -11.49 8.20
C GLU A 350 17.31 -10.41 7.54
N HIS A 351 16.08 -10.21 8.00
CA HIS A 351 15.09 -9.32 7.37
C HIS A 351 14.63 -8.14 8.23
N GLU A 352 14.96 -8.13 9.51
CA GLU A 352 14.64 -7.05 10.43
C GLU A 352 15.92 -6.66 11.20
N PRO A 353 16.57 -5.53 10.82
CA PRO A 353 17.85 -5.13 11.40
C PRO A 353 17.83 -4.97 12.92
N ARG A 354 16.65 -4.76 13.52
CA ARG A 354 16.47 -4.63 14.97
C ARG A 354 16.48 -5.96 15.71
N PHE A 355 16.38 -7.08 15.00
CA PHE A 355 16.36 -8.40 15.60
C PHE A 355 17.74 -9.02 15.66
N THR A 356 18.17 -9.37 16.87
CA THR A 356 19.36 -10.20 17.04
C THR A 356 19.08 -11.63 16.58
N LYS A 357 20.16 -12.40 16.30
CA LYS A 357 20.06 -13.84 16.02
C LYS A 357 19.29 -14.59 17.10
N GLU A 358 19.45 -14.18 18.35
CA GLU A 358 18.80 -14.80 19.49
C GLU A 358 17.30 -14.51 19.55
N ILE A 359 16.88 -13.26 19.31
CA ILE A 359 15.46 -12.89 19.19
C ILE A 359 14.82 -13.68 18.05
N SER A 360 15.46 -13.72 16.89
CA SER A 360 15.00 -14.48 15.73
C SER A 360 14.81 -15.97 16.05
N ARG A 361 15.77 -16.59 16.74
CA ARG A 361 15.70 -18.00 17.17
C ARG A 361 14.52 -18.22 18.12
N ARG A 362 14.33 -17.34 19.12
CA ARG A 362 13.22 -17.42 20.08
C ARG A 362 11.86 -17.28 19.38
N ILE A 363 11.72 -16.36 18.43
CA ILE A 363 10.50 -16.21 17.62
C ILE A 363 10.25 -17.49 16.80
N TYR A 364 11.28 -18.04 16.16
CA TYR A 364 11.18 -19.27 15.38
C TYR A 364 10.72 -20.46 16.24
N GLU A 365 11.30 -20.64 17.42
CA GLU A 365 10.89 -21.70 18.35
C GLU A 365 9.47 -21.49 18.89
N ALA A 366 9.10 -20.24 19.21
CA ALA A 366 7.75 -19.90 19.61
C ALA A 366 6.74 -20.23 18.50
N ALA A 367 7.01 -19.81 17.27
CA ALA A 367 6.18 -20.10 16.10
C ALA A 367 6.01 -21.60 15.84
N ARG A 368 7.04 -22.42 16.08
CA ARG A 368 6.96 -23.88 15.92
C ARG A 368 6.19 -24.59 17.04
N LYS A 369 6.27 -24.10 18.28
CA LYS A 369 5.67 -24.75 19.45
C LYS A 369 4.23 -24.31 19.67
N ASN A 370 3.96 -23.00 19.59
CA ASN A 370 2.64 -22.37 19.73
C ASN A 370 2.76 -20.87 19.40
N GLY A 371 2.15 -20.41 18.30
CA GLY A 371 2.26 -19.02 17.85
C GLY A 371 1.93 -17.97 18.92
N ASN A 372 1.09 -18.30 19.91
CA ASN A 372 0.73 -17.37 21.00
C ASN A 372 1.95 -16.89 21.83
N LYS A 373 3.05 -17.65 21.83
CA LYS A 373 4.27 -17.31 22.60
C LYS A 373 5.18 -16.29 21.91
N ILE A 374 4.92 -15.94 20.65
CA ILE A 374 5.73 -14.95 19.92
C ILE A 374 5.64 -13.59 20.59
N MET A 375 4.46 -13.25 21.10
CA MET A 375 4.25 -11.97 21.75
C MET A 375 5.01 -11.86 23.07
N ASP A 376 5.19 -12.97 23.77
CA ASP A 376 5.99 -13.01 24.99
C ASP A 376 7.45 -12.72 24.67
N VAL A 377 7.98 -13.33 23.59
CA VAL A 377 9.33 -13.04 23.08
C VAL A 377 9.49 -11.55 22.77
N LEU A 378 8.54 -10.94 22.05
CA LEU A 378 8.63 -9.52 21.68
C LEU A 378 8.53 -8.55 22.87
N ARG A 379 7.91 -8.94 23.97
CA ARG A 379 7.78 -8.11 25.18
C ARG A 379 9.04 -8.14 26.04
N GLU A 380 9.72 -9.27 26.08
CA GLU A 380 10.90 -9.46 26.92
C GLU A 380 12.12 -8.63 26.45
N ASP A 381 12.19 -8.28 25.17
CA ASP A 381 13.37 -7.65 24.57
C ASP A 381 13.30 -6.10 24.48
N GLU A 382 12.47 -5.45 25.30
CA GLU A 382 12.35 -3.98 25.44
C GLU A 382 12.26 -3.19 24.11
N LEU A 383 11.72 -3.78 23.06
CA LEU A 383 11.54 -3.10 21.79
C LEU A 383 10.58 -1.91 21.97
N SER A 384 10.89 -0.78 21.34
CA SER A 384 9.96 0.36 21.33
C SER A 384 8.59 -0.07 20.79
N GLN A 385 7.50 0.52 21.27
CA GLN A 385 6.15 0.11 20.85
C GLN A 385 5.96 0.14 19.32
N SER A 386 6.56 1.12 18.64
CA SER A 386 6.52 1.22 17.18
C SER A 386 7.36 0.15 16.48
N ALA A 387 8.47 -0.28 17.10
CA ALA A 387 9.26 -1.41 16.62
C ALA A 387 8.52 -2.73 16.84
N MET A 388 7.88 -2.93 17.99
CA MET A 388 7.04 -4.10 18.26
C MET A 388 5.89 -4.24 17.26
N HIS A 389 5.16 -3.15 16.98
CA HIS A 389 4.03 -3.18 16.05
C HIS A 389 4.47 -3.58 14.63
N ARG A 390 5.54 -2.96 14.11
CA ARG A 390 6.12 -3.28 12.80
C ARG A 390 6.61 -4.72 12.73
N SER A 391 7.34 -5.12 13.75
CA SER A 391 7.86 -6.48 13.88
C SER A 391 6.75 -7.52 13.93
N ALA A 392 5.69 -7.28 14.71
CA ALA A 392 4.56 -8.19 14.83
C ALA A 392 3.84 -8.40 13.48
N LEU A 393 3.72 -7.36 12.66
CA LEU A 393 3.16 -7.48 11.31
C LEU A 393 4.06 -8.27 10.38
N GLN A 394 5.37 -8.03 10.40
CA GLN A 394 6.33 -8.81 9.60
C GLN A 394 6.32 -10.28 10.03
N ILE A 395 6.28 -10.54 11.34
CA ILE A 395 6.20 -11.90 11.89
C ILE A 395 4.89 -12.59 11.50
N ALA A 396 3.77 -11.88 11.60
CA ALA A 396 2.47 -12.42 11.19
C ALA A 396 2.44 -12.76 9.69
N ARG A 397 3.11 -11.98 8.84
CA ARG A 397 3.23 -12.28 7.40
C ARG A 397 4.03 -13.55 7.17
N VAL A 398 5.24 -13.62 7.72
CA VAL A 398 6.12 -14.80 7.62
C VAL A 398 5.36 -16.06 8.06
N ILE A 399 4.76 -16.04 9.26
CA ILE A 399 4.05 -17.21 9.81
C ILE A 399 2.82 -17.63 9.01
N ARG A 400 2.14 -16.71 8.32
CA ARG A 400 1.00 -17.03 7.45
C ARG A 400 1.40 -17.77 6.16
N GLY A 401 2.65 -18.20 6.05
CA GLY A 401 3.19 -18.83 4.85
C GLY A 401 3.62 -17.82 3.79
N SER A 402 3.68 -16.53 4.16
CA SER A 402 4.36 -15.49 3.37
C SER A 402 5.80 -15.36 3.84
N ASN A 403 6.49 -16.51 4.00
CA ASN A 403 7.92 -16.61 4.34
C ASN A 403 8.75 -16.12 3.16
N GLU A 404 8.59 -14.86 2.78
CA GLU A 404 9.10 -14.39 1.50
C GLU A 404 9.81 -13.06 1.67
N ILE A 405 11.01 -13.08 1.13
CA ILE A 405 11.89 -11.95 0.98
C ILE A 405 11.35 -11.19 -0.22
N SER A 406 10.61 -10.10 -0.01
CA SER A 406 10.09 -9.29 -1.12
C SER A 406 11.21 -8.70 -1.99
N GLY A 407 12.45 -8.67 -1.49
CA GLY A 407 13.65 -8.33 -2.26
C GLY A 407 14.21 -9.46 -3.15
N LEU A 408 13.68 -10.69 -3.08
CA LEU A 408 14.10 -11.76 -3.97
C LEU A 408 13.73 -11.39 -5.41
N HIS A 409 14.65 -11.65 -6.35
CA HIS A 409 14.55 -11.20 -7.74
C HIS A 409 14.47 -9.67 -7.93
N ALA A 410 14.94 -8.87 -6.95
CA ALA A 410 15.08 -7.42 -7.10
C ALA A 410 15.84 -7.03 -8.39
N ASP A 411 16.84 -7.82 -8.77
CA ASP A 411 17.63 -7.62 -9.98
C ASP A 411 16.80 -7.85 -11.26
N ILE A 412 15.95 -8.87 -11.29
CA ILE A 412 15.02 -9.15 -12.39
C ILE A 412 14.00 -8.01 -12.51
N VAL A 413 13.44 -7.57 -11.39
CA VAL A 413 12.45 -6.50 -11.37
C VAL A 413 13.07 -5.17 -11.82
N ALA A 414 14.24 -4.79 -11.29
CA ALA A 414 14.93 -3.58 -11.69
C ALA A 414 15.28 -3.59 -13.19
N ARG A 415 15.81 -4.71 -13.72
CA ARG A 415 16.07 -4.87 -15.16
C ARG A 415 14.79 -4.79 -15.99
N TRP A 416 13.70 -5.40 -15.53
CA TRP A 416 12.42 -5.36 -16.22
C TRP A 416 11.90 -3.92 -16.33
N LEU A 417 11.91 -3.16 -15.23
CA LEU A 417 11.50 -1.76 -15.19
C LEU A 417 12.36 -0.90 -16.12
N ALA A 418 13.69 -1.05 -16.04
CA ALA A 418 14.65 -0.29 -16.85
C ALA A 418 14.55 -0.60 -18.35
N SER A 419 14.31 -1.86 -18.72
CA SER A 419 14.24 -2.27 -20.14
C SER A 419 13.10 -1.61 -20.92
N LYS A 420 12.11 -1.03 -20.23
CA LYS A 420 10.96 -0.36 -20.85
C LYS A 420 11.13 1.16 -20.98
N CYS A 421 12.19 1.71 -20.40
CA CYS A 421 12.58 3.10 -20.60
C CYS A 421 13.08 3.37 -22.03
N VAL A 422 13.64 2.37 -22.72
CA VAL A 422 14.33 2.56 -24.01
C VAL A 422 13.38 2.71 -25.20
N LYS A 423 12.19 2.10 -25.17
CA LYS A 423 11.28 2.11 -26.33
C LYS A 423 10.52 3.43 -26.53
N HIS A 424 10.41 4.27 -25.50
CA HIS A 424 9.66 5.53 -25.62
C HIS A 424 10.44 6.65 -26.29
N SER A 425 11.79 6.55 -26.36
CA SER A 425 12.65 7.58 -26.95
C SER A 425 12.83 7.46 -28.47
N GLU A 426 12.30 6.42 -29.11
CA GLU A 426 12.47 6.20 -30.57
C GLU A 426 11.24 6.64 -31.39
N THR A 427 10.17 7.12 -30.76
CA THR A 427 8.90 7.45 -31.43
C THR A 427 8.46 8.92 -31.31
N HIS A 428 9.30 9.80 -30.80
CA HIS A 428 9.11 11.26 -30.77
C HIS A 428 10.43 11.95 -31.11
#